data_AF-A0A1G7MSZ1-F1
#
_entry.id   AF-A0A1G7MSZ1-F1
#
_cell.length_a   1.000
_cell.length_b   1.000
_cell.length_c   1.000
_cell.angle_alpha   90.00
_cell.angle_beta   90.00
_cell.angle_gamma   90.00
#
_symmetry.space_group_name_H-M   'P 1'
#
loop_
_entity.id
_entity.type
_entity.pdbx_description
1 polymer ?
#
loop_
_entity_poly.entity_id
_entity_poly.type
_entity_poly.pdbx_seq_one_letter_code
_entity_poly.pdbx_strand_id
1 'polypeptide(L)'
;MSNEELILTLRSVIQEELKPINARLDRIETRLDRIEPRLDKIETRLDKIETRLDRIEPRLDNLEGQVKENTNFISVLLHRTEEIDAQLHALSSTVDKLCGQVNNLEVQVKDLQAQVTDIKANMATKEDIAALDAKINVLSIRQTNQEAELFRLKMAR
;
A
#
# COMPACT_ATOMS: atom_id res chain seq x y z
N MET A 1 9.47 -38.87 106.84
CA MET A 1 9.19 -39.56 105.57
C MET A 1 10.10 -40.77 105.46
N SER A 2 9.56 -41.92 105.08
CA SER A 2 10.38 -43.07 104.67
C SER A 2 10.96 -42.84 103.27
N ASN A 3 12.04 -43.55 102.90
CA ASN A 3 12.56 -43.52 101.53
C ASN A 3 11.49 -43.92 100.49
N GLU A 4 10.56 -44.76 100.89
CA GLU A 4 9.44 -45.23 100.07
C GLU A 4 8.43 -44.11 99.78
N GLU A 5 8.11 -43.28 100.78
CA GLU A 5 7.30 -42.06 100.62
C GLU A 5 8.00 -41.03 99.71
N LEU A 6 9.33 -40.90 99.81
CA LEU A 6 10.13 -39.99 98.98
C LEU A 6 10.11 -40.41 97.51
N ILE A 7 10.25 -41.71 97.23
CA ILE A 7 10.19 -42.27 95.87
C ILE A 7 8.80 -42.07 95.26
N LEU A 8 7.73 -42.28 96.04
CA LEU A 8 6.36 -42.07 95.58
C LEU A 8 6.06 -40.60 95.26
N THR A 9 6.53 -39.67 96.10
CA THR A 9 6.37 -38.23 95.86
C THR A 9 7.17 -37.76 94.65
N LEU A 10 8.43 -38.19 94.48
CA LEU A 10 9.23 -37.89 93.29
C LEU A 10 8.58 -38.43 92.00
N ARG A 11 8.05 -39.65 92.02
CA ARG A 11 7.33 -40.23 90.88
C ARG A 11 6.10 -39.42 90.50
N SER A 12 5.34 -38.97 91.50
CA SER A 12 4.15 -38.12 91.32
C SER A 12 4.52 -36.78 90.69
N VAL A 13 5.54 -36.09 91.23
CA VAL A 13 6.02 -34.82 90.69
C VAL A 13 6.47 -34.97 89.24
N ILE A 14 7.25 -36.01 88.92
CA ILE A 14 7.69 -36.29 87.53
C ILE A 14 6.49 -36.55 86.62
N GLN A 15 5.46 -37.28 87.06
CA GLN A 15 4.26 -37.50 86.27
C GLN A 15 3.48 -36.20 86.00
N GLU A 16 3.35 -35.33 87.00
CA GLU A 16 2.69 -34.03 86.82
C GLU A 16 3.47 -33.11 85.86
N GLU A 17 4.79 -33.09 85.93
CA GLU A 17 5.65 -32.30 85.02
C GLU A 17 5.66 -32.85 83.58
N LEU A 18 5.48 -34.16 83.38
CA LEU A 18 5.43 -34.78 82.05
C LEU A 18 4.08 -34.58 81.33
N LYS A 19 2.96 -34.45 82.05
CA LYS A 19 1.63 -34.20 81.45
C LYS A 19 1.60 -33.03 80.47
N PRO A 20 2.09 -31.82 80.80
CA PRO A 20 2.07 -30.70 79.86
C PRO A 20 3.00 -30.92 78.66
N ILE A 21 4.09 -31.68 78.81
CA ILE A 21 4.99 -32.04 77.70
C ILE A 21 4.25 -32.97 76.73
N ASN A 22 3.61 -34.03 77.21
CA ASN A 22 2.82 -34.94 76.38
C ASN A 22 1.70 -34.20 75.64
N ALA A 23 0.95 -33.34 76.35
CA ALA A 23 -0.09 -32.53 75.71
C ALA A 23 0.45 -31.56 74.64
N ARG A 24 1.70 -31.08 74.76
CA ARG A 24 2.36 -30.29 73.72
C ARG A 24 2.79 -31.16 72.53
N LEU A 25 3.28 -32.37 72.77
CA LEU A 25 3.64 -33.33 71.73
C LEU A 25 2.42 -33.72 70.90
N ASP A 26 1.30 -34.08 71.55
CA ASP A 26 0.04 -34.41 70.85
C ASP A 26 -0.44 -33.26 69.95
N ARG A 27 -0.30 -32.01 70.43
CA ARG A 27 -0.63 -30.81 69.63
C ARG A 27 0.33 -30.60 68.47
N ILE A 28 1.60 -30.96 68.61
CA ILE A 28 2.58 -30.88 67.53
C ILE A 28 2.27 -31.94 66.48
N GLU A 29 2.01 -33.19 66.87
CA GLU A 29 1.60 -34.27 65.97
C GLU A 29 0.34 -33.87 65.17
N THR A 30 -0.70 -33.41 65.87
CA THR A 30 -1.94 -32.93 65.21
C THR A 30 -1.66 -31.78 64.21
N ARG A 31 -0.67 -30.92 64.48
CA ARG A 31 -0.29 -29.85 63.55
C ARG A 31 0.50 -30.38 62.36
N LEU A 32 1.37 -31.36 62.56
CA LEU A 32 2.13 -32.02 61.49
C LEU A 32 1.20 -32.78 60.54
N ASP A 33 0.23 -33.53 61.09
CA ASP A 33 -0.82 -34.22 60.32
C ASP A 33 -1.66 -33.26 59.46
N ARG A 34 -1.75 -31.98 59.85
CA ARG A 34 -2.42 -30.94 59.07
C ARG A 34 -1.51 -30.26 58.04
N ILE A 35 -0.20 -30.30 58.23
CA ILE A 35 0.78 -29.68 57.32
C ILE A 35 1.03 -30.58 56.12
N GLU A 36 1.18 -31.89 56.33
CA GLU A 36 1.44 -32.88 55.27
C GLU A 36 0.45 -32.78 54.09
N PRO A 37 -0.89 -32.85 54.27
CA PRO A 37 -1.84 -32.72 53.17
C PRO A 37 -1.87 -31.30 52.54
N ARG A 38 -1.31 -30.29 53.20
CA ARG A 38 -1.14 -28.95 52.61
C ARG A 38 0.07 -28.91 51.70
N LEU A 39 1.15 -29.63 52.05
CA LEU A 39 2.33 -29.77 51.21
C LEU A 39 2.00 -30.54 49.93
N ASP A 40 1.28 -31.67 50.03
CA ASP A 40 0.83 -32.43 48.85
C ASP A 40 -0.01 -31.57 47.87
N LYS A 41 -0.88 -30.72 48.43
CA LYS A 41 -1.68 -29.77 47.64
C LYS A 41 -0.82 -28.68 46.99
N ILE A 42 0.26 -28.25 47.64
CA ILE A 42 1.20 -27.29 47.07
C ILE A 42 1.96 -27.95 45.92
N GLU A 43 2.50 -29.15 46.12
CA GLU A 43 3.19 -29.93 45.08
C GLU A 43 2.30 -30.13 43.84
N THR A 44 1.07 -30.62 44.06
CA THR A 44 0.09 -30.79 42.96
C THR A 44 -0.22 -29.48 42.22
N ARG A 45 -0.18 -28.34 42.92
CA ARG A 45 -0.40 -27.02 42.30
C ARG A 45 0.82 -26.57 41.51
N LEU A 46 2.03 -26.87 41.99
CA LEU A 46 3.28 -26.56 41.29
C LEU A 46 3.38 -27.38 40.00
N ASP A 47 3.10 -28.68 40.03
CA ASP A 47 3.10 -29.54 38.83
C ASP A 47 2.15 -29.00 37.73
N LYS A 48 0.97 -28.52 38.16
CA LYS A 48 -0.02 -27.91 37.25
C LYS A 48 0.47 -26.57 36.68
N ILE A 49 1.24 -25.80 37.44
CA ILE A 49 1.84 -24.55 36.98
C ILE A 49 2.93 -24.85 35.96
N GLU A 50 3.83 -25.79 36.25
CA GLU A 50 4.89 -26.24 35.32
C GLU A 50 4.28 -26.71 34.00
N THR A 51 3.30 -27.61 34.05
CA THR A 51 2.59 -28.08 32.84
C THR A 51 1.95 -26.95 32.04
N ARG A 52 1.49 -25.87 32.70
CA ARG A 52 0.93 -24.70 32.02
C ARG A 52 2.01 -23.83 31.39
N LEU A 53 3.16 -23.69 32.05
CA LEU A 53 4.31 -22.95 31.52
C LEU A 53 4.88 -23.66 30.28
N ASP A 54 5.02 -24.98 30.32
CA ASP A 54 5.47 -25.80 29.18
C ASP A 54 4.57 -25.66 27.94
N ARG A 55 3.29 -25.29 28.14
CA ARG A 55 2.34 -25.03 27.05
C ARG A 55 2.34 -23.58 26.58
N ILE A 56 2.76 -22.64 27.42
CA ILE A 56 2.79 -21.21 27.10
C ILE A 56 4.02 -20.89 26.25
N GLU A 57 5.18 -21.46 26.61
CA GLU A 57 6.44 -21.23 25.90
C GLU A 57 6.36 -21.47 24.38
N PRO A 58 5.93 -22.64 23.87
CA PRO A 58 5.81 -22.86 22.43
C PRO A 58 4.74 -22.00 21.75
N ARG A 59 3.73 -21.53 22.50
CA ARG A 59 2.73 -20.59 21.97
C ARG A 59 3.31 -19.20 21.78
N LEU A 60 4.19 -18.77 22.70
CA LEU A 60 4.91 -17.52 22.57
C LEU A 60 5.90 -17.58 21.40
N ASP A 61 6.65 -18.67 21.25
CA ASP A 61 7.55 -18.88 20.10
C ASP A 61 6.80 -18.82 18.77
N ASN A 62 5.63 -19.48 18.68
CA ASN A 62 4.80 -19.43 17.49
C ASN A 62 4.28 -18.00 17.20
N LEU A 63 3.86 -17.27 18.24
CA LEU A 63 3.42 -15.88 18.09
C LEU A 63 4.58 -14.97 17.63
N GLU A 64 5.78 -15.15 18.17
CA GLU A 64 6.97 -14.42 17.73
C GLU A 64 7.29 -14.70 16.26
N GLY A 65 7.20 -15.97 15.84
CA GLY A 65 7.35 -16.37 14.44
C GLY A 65 6.33 -15.69 13.53
N GLN A 66 5.05 -15.72 13.90
CA GLN A 66 3.97 -15.05 13.15
C GLN A 66 4.16 -13.54 13.06
N VAL A 67 4.58 -12.90 14.16
CA VAL A 67 4.86 -11.45 14.18
C VAL A 67 6.01 -11.14 13.22
N LYS A 68 7.10 -11.92 13.25
CA LYS A 68 8.25 -11.73 12.35
C LYS A 68 7.86 -11.89 10.88
N GLU A 69 7.08 -12.91 10.55
CA GLU A 69 6.56 -13.11 9.19
C GLU A 69 5.69 -11.94 8.74
N ASN A 70 4.75 -11.50 9.59
CA ASN A 70 3.90 -10.35 9.31
C ASN A 70 4.71 -9.07 9.11
N THR A 71 5.75 -8.84 9.91
CA THR A 71 6.66 -7.69 9.73
C THR A 71 7.35 -7.76 8.37
N ASN A 72 7.83 -8.93 7.94
CA ASN A 72 8.45 -9.09 6.63
C ASN A 72 7.46 -8.83 5.49
N PHE A 73 6.23 -9.34 5.60
CA PHE A 73 5.18 -9.08 4.61
C PHE A 73 4.85 -7.59 4.52
N ILE A 74 4.74 -6.90 5.65
CA ILE A 74 4.52 -5.45 5.70
C ILE A 74 5.66 -4.69 5.01
N SER A 75 6.92 -5.06 5.25
CA SER A 75 8.07 -4.43 4.56
C SER A 75 8.02 -4.62 3.04
N VAL A 76 7.65 -5.80 2.56
CA VAL A 76 7.49 -6.05 1.12
C VAL A 76 6.35 -5.23 0.53
N LEU A 77 5.21 -5.16 1.22
CA LEU A 77 4.06 -4.36 0.77
C LEU A 77 4.39 -2.86 0.73
N LEU A 78 5.17 -2.37 1.69
CA LEU A 78 5.62 -0.98 1.72
C LEU A 78 6.52 -0.66 0.52
N HIS A 79 7.52 -1.48 0.22
CA HIS A 79 8.36 -1.31 -0.97
C HIS A 79 7.53 -1.35 -2.27
N ARG A 80 6.56 -2.27 -2.37
CA ARG A 80 5.69 -2.34 -3.54
C ARG A 80 4.82 -1.09 -3.69
N THR A 81 4.43 -0.46 -2.59
CA THR A 81 3.67 0.79 -2.60
C THR A 81 4.53 1.94 -3.12
N GLU A 82 5.76 2.06 -2.64
CA GLU A 82 6.74 3.05 -3.13
C GLU A 82 7.02 2.89 -4.63
N GLU A 83 7.13 1.65 -5.12
CA GLU A 83 7.33 1.37 -6.54
C GLU A 83 6.12 1.81 -7.38
N ILE A 84 4.90 1.52 -6.92
CA ILE A 84 3.66 1.95 -7.59
C ILE A 84 3.57 3.48 -7.62
N ASP A 85 3.94 4.18 -6.55
CA ASP A 85 3.96 5.64 -6.51
C ASP A 85 4.94 6.22 -7.54
N ALA A 86 6.13 5.64 -7.67
CA ALA A 86 7.11 6.04 -8.69
C ALA A 86 6.57 5.82 -10.12
N GLN A 87 5.90 4.68 -10.36
CA GLN A 87 5.26 4.39 -11.65
C GLN A 87 4.13 5.37 -11.98
N LEU A 88 3.30 5.72 -10.98
CA LEU A 88 2.24 6.72 -11.13
C LEU A 88 2.80 8.10 -11.46
N HIS A 89 3.88 8.52 -10.79
CA HIS A 89 4.56 9.77 -11.12
C HIS A 89 5.12 9.79 -12.54
N ALA A 90 5.74 8.70 -13.00
CA ALA A 90 6.24 8.58 -14.36
C ALA A 90 5.11 8.63 -15.40
N LEU A 91 3.98 7.98 -15.12
CA LEU A 91 2.79 8.03 -15.97
C LEU A 91 2.22 9.45 -16.03
N SER A 92 2.09 10.13 -14.89
CA SER A 92 1.65 11.53 -14.81
C SER A 92 2.50 12.44 -15.70
N SER A 93 3.83 12.33 -15.61
CA SER A 93 4.74 13.11 -16.47
C SER A 93 4.58 12.80 -17.96
N THR A 94 4.27 11.54 -18.30
CA THR A 94 4.00 11.14 -19.69
C THR A 94 2.70 11.75 -20.19
N VAL A 95 1.65 11.77 -19.37
CA VAL A 95 0.38 12.43 -19.69
C VAL A 95 0.59 13.93 -19.90
N ASP A 96 1.36 14.60 -19.04
CA ASP A 96 1.66 16.03 -19.20
C ASP A 96 2.36 16.34 -20.52
N LYS A 97 3.32 15.49 -20.93
CA LYS A 97 4.01 15.61 -22.22
C LYS A 97 3.04 15.45 -23.39
N LEU A 98 2.17 14.44 -23.34
CA LEU A 98 1.15 14.22 -24.37
C LEU A 98 0.17 15.38 -24.47
N CYS A 99 -0.29 15.92 -23.34
CA CYS A 99 -1.13 17.13 -23.31
C CYS A 99 -0.43 18.30 -24.01
N GLY A 100 0.85 18.52 -23.73
CA GLY A 100 1.65 19.55 -24.42
C GLY A 100 1.74 19.32 -25.94
N GLN A 101 1.94 18.07 -26.38
CA GLN A 101 1.97 17.73 -27.80
C GLN A 101 0.62 17.96 -28.49
N VAL A 102 -0.49 17.60 -27.85
CA VAL A 102 -1.85 17.82 -28.37
C VAL A 102 -2.12 19.31 -28.53
N ASN A 103 -1.77 20.13 -27.54
CA ASN A 103 -1.94 21.59 -27.61
C ASN A 103 -1.14 22.19 -28.78
N ASN A 104 0.10 21.74 -28.99
CA ASN A 104 0.92 22.20 -30.12
C ASN A 104 0.30 21.80 -31.46
N LEU A 105 -0.19 20.57 -31.59
CA LEU A 105 -0.88 20.11 -32.80
C LEU A 105 -2.15 20.92 -33.06
N GLU A 106 -2.92 21.26 -32.02
CA GLU A 106 -4.11 22.10 -32.16
C GLU A 106 -3.77 23.48 -32.75
N VAL A 107 -2.70 24.12 -32.26
CA VAL A 107 -2.21 25.40 -32.79
C VAL A 107 -1.76 25.25 -34.25
N GLN A 108 -0.99 24.21 -34.57
CA GLN A 108 -0.56 23.96 -35.95
C GLN A 108 -1.74 23.75 -36.91
N VAL A 109 -2.77 23.02 -36.49
CA VAL A 109 -3.98 22.81 -37.29
C VAL A 109 -4.71 24.13 -37.54
N LYS A 110 -4.83 25.00 -36.53
CA LYS A 110 -5.44 26.34 -36.69
C LYS A 110 -4.65 27.20 -37.67
N ASP A 111 -3.33 27.19 -37.58
CA ASP A 111 -2.47 27.93 -38.49
C ASP A 111 -2.60 27.43 -39.93
N LEU A 112 -2.55 26.10 -40.14
CA LEU A 112 -2.78 25.49 -41.45
C LEU A 112 -4.17 25.81 -42.01
N GLN A 113 -5.20 25.84 -41.18
CA GLN A 113 -6.55 26.25 -41.59
C GLN A 113 -6.58 27.72 -42.06
N ALA A 114 -5.88 28.61 -41.36
CA ALA A 114 -5.75 30.01 -41.76
C ALA A 114 -5.00 30.15 -43.09
N GLN A 115 -3.86 29.44 -43.24
CA GLN A 115 -3.09 29.42 -44.50
C GLN A 115 -3.93 28.90 -45.67
N VAL A 116 -4.67 27.81 -45.50
CA VAL A 116 -5.57 27.27 -46.54
C VAL A 116 -6.67 28.27 -46.91
N THR A 117 -7.19 29.00 -45.93
CA THR A 117 -8.22 30.03 -46.18
C THR A 117 -7.65 31.20 -46.99
N ASP A 118 -6.45 31.66 -46.67
CA ASP A 118 -5.76 32.72 -47.41
C ASP A 118 -5.42 32.30 -48.84
N ILE A 119 -4.88 31.08 -49.01
CA ILE A 119 -4.60 30.52 -50.35
C ILE A 119 -5.87 30.44 -51.20
N LYS A 120 -7.00 30.03 -50.60
CA LYS A 120 -8.30 30.00 -51.29
C LYS A 120 -8.82 31.39 -51.68
N ALA A 121 -8.57 32.40 -50.86
CA ALA A 121 -8.99 33.78 -51.15
C ALA A 121 -8.16 34.41 -52.28
N ASN A 122 -6.88 34.05 -52.38
CA ASN A 122 -5.93 34.68 -53.30
C ASN A 122 -5.73 33.91 -54.62
N MET A 123 -6.18 32.65 -54.73
CA MET A 123 -6.09 31.89 -55.97
C MET A 123 -7.12 32.36 -57.01
N ALA A 124 -6.74 32.36 -58.30
CA ALA A 124 -7.67 32.63 -59.38
C ALA A 124 -8.79 31.59 -59.39
N THR A 125 -10.04 32.07 -59.43
CA THR A 125 -11.20 31.19 -59.48
C THR A 125 -11.37 30.61 -60.88
N LYS A 126 -12.17 29.54 -60.98
CA LYS A 126 -12.50 28.96 -62.28
C LYS A 126 -13.24 29.98 -63.16
N GLU A 127 -14.05 30.85 -62.53
CA GLU A 127 -14.77 31.94 -63.16
C GLU A 127 -13.82 33.02 -63.70
N ASP A 128 -12.80 33.41 -62.93
CA ASP A 128 -11.78 34.39 -63.38
C ASP A 128 -11.05 33.88 -64.63
N ILE A 129 -10.66 32.60 -64.64
CA ILE A 129 -9.99 31.97 -65.77
C ILE A 129 -10.94 31.87 -66.98
N ALA A 130 -12.19 31.47 -66.78
CA ALA A 130 -13.19 31.40 -67.84
C ALA A 130 -13.47 32.79 -68.47
N ALA A 131 -13.48 33.85 -67.66
CA ALA A 131 -13.63 35.22 -68.14
C ALA A 131 -12.44 35.67 -69.00
N LEU A 132 -11.21 35.31 -68.62
CA LEU A 132 -10.01 35.55 -69.41
C LEU A 132 -10.05 34.78 -70.74
N ASP A 133 -10.40 33.49 -70.71
CA ASP A 133 -10.55 32.67 -71.92
C ASP A 133 -11.57 33.27 -72.90
N ALA A 134 -12.72 33.74 -72.40
CA ALA A 134 -13.72 34.41 -73.22
C ALA A 134 -13.17 35.71 -73.85
N LYS A 135 -12.43 36.51 -73.07
CA LYS A 135 -11.82 37.76 -73.55
C LYS A 135 -10.74 37.49 -74.60
N ILE A 136 -9.91 36.47 -74.40
CA ILE A 136 -8.92 36.00 -75.38
C ILE A 136 -9.61 35.60 -76.68
N ASN A 137 -10.68 34.81 -76.62
CA ASN A 137 -11.43 34.41 -77.81
C ASN A 137 -11.95 35.62 -78.61
N VAL A 138 -12.51 36.63 -77.93
CA VAL A 138 -12.97 37.87 -78.59
C VAL A 138 -11.81 38.65 -79.22
N LEU A 139 -10.68 38.77 -78.51
CA LEU A 139 -9.49 39.46 -79.03
C LEU A 139 -8.91 38.74 -80.25
N SER A 140 -8.83 37.41 -80.22
CA SER A 140 -8.39 36.59 -81.36
C SER A 140 -9.26 36.81 -82.59
N ILE A 141 -10.60 36.84 -82.44
CA ILE A 141 -11.51 37.13 -83.56
C ILE A 141 -11.26 38.52 -84.13
N ARG A 142 -11.11 39.55 -83.28
CA ARG A 142 -10.85 40.92 -83.72
C ARG A 142 -9.52 41.02 -84.49
N GLN A 143 -8.48 40.36 -84.01
CA GLN A 143 -7.18 40.35 -84.67
C GLN A 143 -7.27 39.74 -86.08
N THR A 144 -7.92 38.58 -86.22
CA THR A 144 -8.11 37.94 -87.54
C THR A 144 -8.85 38.86 -88.52
N ASN A 145 -9.88 39.58 -88.04
CA ASN A 145 -10.61 40.53 -88.88
C ASN A 145 -9.74 41.72 -89.30
N GLN A 146 -8.96 42.28 -88.37
CA GLN A 146 -8.03 43.38 -88.66
C GLN A 146 -6.95 42.96 -89.66
N GLU A 147 -6.40 41.75 -89.52
CA GLU A 147 -5.42 41.19 -90.47
C GLU A 147 -6.03 41.02 -91.88
N ALA A 148 -7.28 40.55 -91.96
CA ALA A 148 -8.00 40.42 -93.22
C ALA A 148 -8.28 41.77 -93.90
N GLU A 149 -8.67 42.80 -93.13
CA GLU A 149 -8.86 44.16 -93.66
C GLU A 149 -7.54 44.80 -94.14
N LEU A 150 -6.47 44.66 -93.35
CA LEU A 150 -5.14 45.15 -93.73
C LEU A 150 -4.66 44.51 -95.03
N PHE A 151 -4.88 43.20 -95.19
CA PHE A 151 -4.57 42.48 -96.42
C PHE A 151 -5.34 43.06 -97.62
N ARG A 152 -6.65 43.29 -97.48
CA ARG A 152 -7.47 43.91 -98.53
C ARG A 152 -6.98 45.31 -98.91
N LEU A 153 -6.67 46.16 -97.93
CA LEU A 153 -6.16 47.52 -98.16
C LEU A 153 -4.81 47.53 -98.89
N LYS A 154 -3.92 46.58 -98.59
CA LYS A 154 -2.62 46.45 -99.28
C LYS A 154 -2.75 46.02 -100.74
N MET A 155 -3.77 45.23 -101.08
CA MET A 155 -4.02 44.77 -102.47
C MET A 155 -4.75 45.82 -103.32
N ALA A 156 -5.35 46.84 -102.70
CA ALA A 156 -6.07 47.92 -103.37
C ALA A 156 -5.19 49.12 -103.75
N ARG A 157 -3.90 49.11 -103.39
CA ARG A 157 -2.86 50.07 -103.81
C ARG A 157 -2.00 49.46 -104.91
#